data_AF-A0A1Z9YXG7-F1
#
_entry.id   AF-A0A1Z9YXG7-F1
#
_cell.length_a   1.000
_cell.length_b   1.000
_cell.length_c   1.000
_cell.angle_alpha   90.00
_cell.angle_beta   90.00
_cell.angle_gamma   90.00
#
_symmetry.space_group_name_H-M   'P 1'
#
loop_
_entity.id
_entity.type
_entity.pdbx_description
1 polymer ?
#
loop_
_entity_poly.entity_id
_entity_poly.type
_entity_poly.pdbx_seq_one_letter_code
_entity_poly.pdbx_strand_id
1 'polypeptide(L)'
;MVNFVQDYTLYVDGACRGNPGIGGWGALIIDAEAHQQELFGGEADTTNNRMELTAAIEGIKACPNDAKLTIYTDSSYVQKGITEWIKGWKAKHWKNVKNPDLWQQLDALCENRQIDWHWIKGHAGHEGNEAADRLANLGADAVTKKKLSSNTGNNMNNENTKSEITQDWLLDDPFGLDEMPEEDQFDTETAAEVLIDSPIETDTQLSKSLTAVNQTNAAPAIDPAIAEFIKITETTNPQHGERLLILDTETTGFYYQDGDRIIEVGAIEMINRRLTGSSIHIYINPQKKVGESENIHGLSDEFLADKPKFKQIAAVLFDYLKGAEIVAHNATFDMNFLDAEFDRAGLGKLSSVCSVTDTLLLAKRKHPGQKNSLDALVRRYEIPARDRTFHGALLDAEILSDVYLAMTGGQVSLDIDESSYASESSEQQAKRLSIEIDIPLILPHPEELEAHAAWMKKFEEKNQQPCLFAQTVDSEN
;
A
#
# COMPACT_ATOMS: atom_id res chain seq x y z
N MET A 1 -3.91 -4.04 58.03
CA MET A 1 -2.89 -3.55 57.09
C MET A 1 -3.64 -2.84 55.98
N VAL A 2 -3.34 -1.56 55.75
CA VAL A 2 -3.85 -0.86 54.57
C VAL A 2 -3.04 -1.43 53.41
N ASN A 3 -3.66 -2.20 52.51
CA ASN A 3 -3.01 -2.58 51.25
C ASN A 3 -2.90 -1.29 50.45
N PHE A 4 -1.70 -0.72 50.40
CA PHE A 4 -1.39 0.32 49.44
C PHE A 4 -1.37 -0.37 48.08
N VAL A 5 -2.39 -0.13 47.26
CA VAL A 5 -2.35 -0.50 45.84
C VAL A 5 -1.23 0.35 45.24
N GLN A 6 -0.21 -0.31 44.72
CA GLN A 6 0.93 0.36 44.11
C GLN A 6 0.60 0.62 42.64
N ASP A 7 0.74 1.88 42.25
CA ASP A 7 0.46 2.33 40.88
C ASP A 7 1.75 2.20 40.04
N TYR A 8 1.61 1.66 38.83
CA TYR A 8 2.70 1.52 37.86
C TYR A 8 2.29 2.15 36.54
N THR A 9 3.21 2.89 35.93
CA THR A 9 3.07 3.43 34.58
C THR A 9 3.94 2.64 33.62
N LEU A 10 3.37 2.18 32.51
CA LEU A 10 4.07 1.42 31.49
C LEU A 10 4.01 2.19 30.17
N TYR A 11 5.14 2.22 29.46
CA TYR A 11 5.21 2.62 28.06
C TYR A 11 5.68 1.41 27.27
N VAL A 12 4.96 1.05 26.22
CA VAL A 12 5.22 -0.16 25.44
C VAL A 12 5.17 0.14 23.95
N ASP A 13 6.09 -0.46 23.21
CA ASP A 13 6.25 -0.26 21.77
C ASP A 13 6.91 -1.49 21.11
N GLY A 14 6.64 -1.69 19.82
CA GLY A 14 7.20 -2.74 18.99
C GLY A 14 7.71 -2.21 17.65
N ALA A 15 8.89 -2.67 17.26
CA ALA A 15 9.55 -2.29 16.01
C ALA A 15 9.86 -3.53 15.15
N CYS A 16 9.81 -3.40 13.82
CA CYS A 16 10.14 -4.48 12.90
C CYS A 16 10.89 -3.98 11.65
N ARG A 17 12.06 -4.58 11.36
CA ARG A 17 12.91 -4.26 10.21
C ARG A 17 12.61 -5.22 9.06
N GLY A 18 11.75 -4.77 8.17
CA GLY A 18 11.07 -5.63 7.18
C GLY A 18 9.92 -6.36 7.87
N ASN A 19 8.69 -6.15 7.40
CA ASN A 19 7.49 -6.77 7.96
C ASN A 19 7.00 -7.81 6.94
N PRO A 20 7.03 -9.13 7.24
CA PRO A 20 7.67 -9.77 8.39
C PRO A 20 9.20 -9.78 8.29
N GLY A 21 9.89 -9.85 9.43
CA GLY A 21 11.35 -9.78 9.51
C GLY A 21 11.88 -9.68 10.94
N ILE A 22 13.05 -9.06 11.10
CA ILE A 22 13.68 -8.96 12.43
C ILE A 22 12.95 -7.89 13.24
N GLY A 23 12.28 -8.29 14.32
CA GLY A 23 11.56 -7.39 15.20
C GLY A 23 12.11 -7.35 16.61
N GLY A 24 11.80 -6.27 17.31
CA GLY A 24 12.09 -6.08 18.72
C GLY A 24 10.91 -5.42 19.43
N TRP A 25 10.80 -5.69 20.72
CA TRP A 25 9.78 -5.13 21.60
C TRP A 25 10.46 -4.44 22.77
N GLY A 26 9.85 -3.36 23.26
CA GLY A 26 10.36 -2.53 24.35
C GLY A 26 9.27 -2.19 25.36
N ALA A 27 9.60 -2.24 26.64
CA ALA A 27 8.72 -1.82 27.72
C ALA A 27 9.50 -1.04 28.79
N LEU A 28 9.09 0.20 29.05
CA LEU A 28 9.55 0.99 30.19
C LEU A 28 8.48 0.94 31.28
N ILE A 29 8.87 0.48 32.46
CA ILE A 29 8.00 0.36 33.64
C ILE A 29 8.47 1.38 34.68
N ILE A 30 7.55 2.17 35.22
CA ILE A 30 7.81 3.19 36.22
C ILE A 30 6.95 2.92 37.44
N ASP A 31 7.56 2.70 38.60
CA ASP A 31 6.83 2.49 39.86
C ASP A 31 6.38 3.81 40.50
N ALA A 32 5.59 3.73 41.57
CA ALA A 32 5.10 4.89 42.32
C ALA A 32 6.22 5.74 42.97
N GLU A 33 7.43 5.20 43.10
CA GLU A 33 8.62 5.89 43.63
C GLU A 33 9.50 6.49 42.51
N ALA A 34 9.01 6.43 41.25
CA ALA A 34 9.69 6.86 40.03
C ALA A 34 10.94 6.04 39.67
N HIS A 35 11.08 4.83 40.20
CA HIS A 35 12.09 3.90 39.71
C HIS A 35 11.70 3.38 38.32
N GLN A 36 12.65 3.43 37.40
CA GLN A 36 12.48 2.97 36.04
C GLN A 36 13.08 1.58 35.86
N GLN A 37 12.34 0.70 35.22
CA GLN A 37 12.79 -0.60 34.78
C GLN A 37 12.56 -0.74 33.28
N GLU A 38 13.65 -0.98 32.55
CA GLU A 38 13.65 -1.15 31.11
C GLU A 38 13.69 -2.64 30.75
N LEU A 39 12.78 -3.06 29.88
CA LEU A 39 12.70 -4.41 29.34
C LEU A 39 12.72 -4.33 27.82
N PHE A 40 13.46 -5.26 27.19
CA PHE A 40 13.46 -5.40 25.74
C PHE A 40 13.76 -6.83 25.34
N GLY A 41 13.33 -7.19 24.14
CA GLY A 41 13.63 -8.46 23.51
C GLY A 41 13.38 -8.39 22.01
N GLY A 42 13.63 -9.48 21.29
CA GLY A 42 13.37 -9.51 19.86
C GLY A 42 13.33 -10.89 19.25
N GLU A 43 12.76 -10.96 18.06
CA GLU A 43 12.57 -12.16 17.27
C GLU A 43 13.11 -11.97 15.84
N ALA A 44 13.63 -13.03 15.24
CA ALA A 44 14.29 -12.96 13.94
C ALA A 44 13.33 -12.94 12.74
N ASP A 45 12.12 -13.44 12.94
CA ASP A 45 11.06 -13.55 11.93
C ASP A 45 9.71 -13.31 12.62
N THR A 46 9.26 -12.07 12.61
CA THR A 46 8.06 -11.61 13.30
C THR A 46 7.47 -10.40 12.58
N THR A 47 6.36 -9.86 13.06
CA THR A 47 5.73 -8.66 12.50
C THR A 47 5.68 -7.54 13.52
N ASN A 48 5.46 -6.30 13.06
CA ASN A 48 5.33 -5.15 13.96
C ASN A 48 4.24 -5.40 15.02
N ASN A 49 3.05 -5.78 14.56
CA ASN A 49 1.91 -6.09 15.43
C ASN A 49 2.19 -7.19 16.47
N ARG A 50 3.07 -8.15 16.18
CA ARG A 50 3.46 -9.18 17.16
C ARG A 50 4.43 -8.63 18.20
N MET A 51 5.34 -7.73 17.82
CA MET A 51 6.23 -7.07 18.76
C MET A 51 5.49 -6.12 19.68
N GLU A 52 4.54 -5.37 19.14
CA GLU A 52 3.64 -4.49 19.90
C GLU A 52 2.85 -5.25 20.98
N LEU A 53 2.25 -6.38 20.61
CA LEU A 53 1.54 -7.24 21.56
C LEU A 53 2.49 -7.86 22.58
N THR A 54 3.67 -8.30 22.15
CA THR A 54 4.69 -8.88 23.04
C THR A 54 5.19 -7.84 24.05
N ALA A 55 5.39 -6.59 23.64
CA ALA A 55 5.78 -5.49 24.52
C ALA A 55 4.77 -5.30 25.66
N ALA A 56 3.48 -5.23 25.31
CA ALA A 56 2.40 -5.12 26.28
C ALA A 56 2.34 -6.33 27.22
N ILE A 57 2.45 -7.55 26.68
CA ILE A 57 2.41 -8.80 27.45
C ILE A 57 3.56 -8.87 28.46
N GLU A 58 4.79 -8.65 28.02
CA GLU A 58 5.98 -8.76 28.86
C GLU A 58 6.05 -7.62 29.89
N GLY A 59 5.61 -6.42 29.53
CA GLY A 59 5.45 -5.30 30.46
C GLY A 59 4.46 -5.61 31.60
N ILE A 60 3.28 -6.14 31.27
CA ILE A 60 2.25 -6.50 32.27
C ILE A 60 2.73 -7.67 33.16
N LYS A 61 3.41 -8.67 32.58
CA LYS A 61 3.97 -9.81 33.33
C LYS A 61 5.00 -9.40 34.37
N ALA A 62 5.81 -8.38 34.07
CA ALA A 62 6.83 -7.88 34.98
C ALA A 62 6.26 -7.11 36.18
N CYS A 63 4.99 -6.68 36.11
CA CYS A 63 4.32 -5.96 37.20
C CYS A 63 3.59 -6.93 38.16
N PRO A 64 3.50 -6.59 39.46
CA PRO A 64 2.72 -7.36 40.44
C PRO A 64 1.24 -7.55 40.03
N ASN A 65 0.64 -8.69 40.40
CA ASN A 65 -0.75 -9.02 40.04
C ASN A 65 -1.80 -8.07 40.65
N ASP A 66 -1.50 -7.48 41.80
CA ASP A 66 -2.38 -6.60 42.57
C ASP A 66 -2.12 -5.11 42.34
N ALA A 67 -1.15 -4.79 41.48
CA ALA A 67 -0.84 -3.42 41.09
C ALA A 67 -1.92 -2.83 40.17
N LYS A 68 -2.11 -1.52 40.28
CA LYS A 68 -2.88 -0.75 39.30
C LYS A 68 -1.93 -0.31 38.19
N LEU A 69 -2.27 -0.62 36.95
CA LEU A 69 -1.42 -0.34 35.79
C LEU A 69 -2.04 0.77 34.93
N THR A 70 -1.22 1.74 34.53
CA THR A 70 -1.54 2.72 33.49
C THR A 70 -0.60 2.46 32.32
N ILE A 71 -1.13 2.00 31.19
CA ILE A 71 -0.34 1.57 30.03
C ILE A 71 -0.53 2.58 28.90
N TYR A 72 0.58 3.10 28.41
CA TYR A 72 0.69 3.98 27.25
C TYR A 72 1.28 3.20 26.07
N THR A 73 0.63 3.31 24.92
CA THR A 73 1.07 2.74 23.64
C THR A 73 0.63 3.66 22.52
N ASP A 74 1.42 3.75 21.47
CA ASP A 74 1.06 4.41 20.21
C ASP A 74 0.41 3.47 19.19
N SER A 75 0.42 2.17 19.47
CA SER A 75 -0.27 1.17 18.67
C SER A 75 -1.79 1.22 18.88
N SER A 76 -2.49 1.81 17.91
CA SER A 76 -3.97 1.77 17.87
C SER A 76 -4.50 0.33 17.78
N TYR A 77 -3.72 -0.59 17.20
CA TYR A 77 -4.04 -2.01 17.13
C TYR A 77 -4.11 -2.67 18.52
N VAL A 78 -3.14 -2.38 19.38
CA VAL A 78 -3.11 -2.90 20.77
C VAL A 78 -4.20 -2.23 21.59
N GLN A 79 -4.27 -0.89 21.56
CA GLN A 79 -5.20 -0.13 22.38
C GLN A 79 -6.67 -0.41 22.05
N LYS A 80 -7.08 -0.35 20.78
CA LYS A 80 -8.46 -0.68 20.38
C LYS A 80 -8.75 -2.17 20.49
N GLY A 81 -7.75 -3.01 20.21
CA GLY A 81 -7.91 -4.46 20.32
C GLY A 81 -8.29 -4.93 21.72
N ILE A 82 -7.60 -4.44 22.76
CA ILE A 82 -7.91 -4.82 24.16
C ILE A 82 -9.14 -4.12 24.72
N THR A 83 -9.44 -2.88 24.29
CA THR A 83 -10.55 -2.08 24.86
C THR A 83 -11.89 -2.32 24.18
N GLU A 84 -11.90 -2.49 22.86
CA GLU A 84 -13.12 -2.55 22.04
C GLU A 84 -13.36 -3.96 21.46
N TRP A 85 -12.34 -4.55 20.82
CA TRP A 85 -12.56 -5.71 19.93
C TRP A 85 -12.56 -7.06 20.68
N ILE A 86 -11.82 -7.16 21.78
CA ILE A 86 -11.58 -8.44 22.48
C ILE A 86 -12.87 -9.15 22.94
N LYS A 87 -13.89 -8.38 23.31
CA LYS A 87 -15.20 -8.93 23.71
C LYS A 87 -15.88 -9.66 22.55
N GLY A 88 -15.79 -9.09 21.35
CA GLY A 88 -16.31 -9.70 20.12
C GLY A 88 -15.52 -10.94 19.73
N TRP A 89 -14.20 -10.90 19.86
CA TRP A 89 -13.32 -12.05 19.57
C TRP A 89 -13.58 -13.24 20.50
N LYS A 90 -13.72 -13.00 21.81
CA LYS A 90 -14.07 -14.04 22.79
C LYS A 90 -15.43 -14.68 22.49
N ALA A 91 -16.44 -13.87 22.14
CA ALA A 91 -17.77 -14.36 21.77
C ALA A 91 -17.76 -15.23 20.50
N LYS A 92 -16.83 -14.97 19.57
CA LYS A 92 -16.64 -15.73 18.32
C LYS A 92 -15.57 -16.83 18.45
N HIS A 93 -15.14 -17.19 19.67
CA HIS A 93 -14.08 -18.19 19.92
C HIS A 93 -12.79 -17.93 19.14
N TRP A 94 -12.39 -16.65 19.01
CA TRP A 94 -11.16 -16.21 18.32
C TRP A 94 -11.09 -16.60 16.84
N LYS A 95 -12.23 -16.89 16.20
CA LYS A 95 -12.28 -17.24 14.79
C LYS A 95 -11.94 -16.02 13.92
N ASN A 96 -11.04 -16.21 12.95
CA ASN A 96 -10.55 -15.19 12.01
C ASN A 96 -9.79 -14.00 12.66
N VAL A 97 -9.25 -14.17 13.87
CA VAL A 97 -8.43 -13.14 14.55
C VAL A 97 -6.96 -13.33 14.17
N LYS A 98 -6.26 -12.25 13.79
CA LYS A 98 -4.80 -12.27 13.60
C LYS A 98 -4.08 -12.29 14.95
N ASN A 99 -2.99 -13.05 15.07
CA ASN A 99 -2.24 -13.26 16.32
C ASN A 99 -3.10 -13.75 17.52
N PRO A 100 -3.98 -14.75 17.34
CA PRO A 100 -4.90 -15.17 18.39
C PRO A 100 -4.14 -15.75 19.60
N ASP A 101 -2.93 -16.26 19.38
CA ASP A 101 -2.03 -16.77 20.41
C ASP A 101 -1.56 -15.69 21.40
N LEU A 102 -1.21 -14.50 20.91
CA LEU A 102 -0.79 -13.37 21.74
C LEU A 102 -1.99 -12.69 22.38
N TRP A 103 -3.10 -12.53 21.65
CA TRP A 103 -4.31 -11.94 22.21
C TRP A 103 -4.92 -12.76 23.35
N GLN A 104 -4.92 -14.10 23.24
CA GLN A 104 -5.37 -14.97 24.33
C GLN A 104 -4.48 -14.85 25.57
N GLN A 105 -3.16 -14.70 25.38
CA GLN A 105 -2.23 -14.46 26.49
C GLN A 105 -2.46 -13.11 27.14
N LEU A 106 -2.61 -12.04 26.35
CA LEU A 106 -2.87 -10.70 26.85
C LEU A 106 -4.21 -10.61 27.61
N ASP A 107 -5.27 -11.22 27.07
CA ASP A 107 -6.59 -11.31 27.73
C ASP A 107 -6.49 -11.98 29.11
N ALA A 108 -5.81 -13.12 29.19
CA ALA A 108 -5.62 -13.87 30.43
C ALA A 108 -4.82 -13.08 31.47
N LEU A 109 -3.83 -12.26 31.04
CA LEU A 109 -3.05 -11.41 31.93
C LEU A 109 -3.83 -10.19 32.43
N CYS A 110 -4.71 -9.65 31.61
CA CYS A 110 -5.57 -8.53 31.99
C CYS A 110 -6.72 -8.97 32.91
N GLU A 111 -7.08 -10.25 32.90
CA GLU A 111 -8.18 -10.78 33.70
C GLU A 111 -7.94 -10.58 35.20
N ASN A 112 -8.91 -9.97 35.88
CA ASN A 112 -8.87 -9.60 37.30
C ASN A 112 -7.79 -8.58 37.71
N ARG A 113 -7.17 -7.86 36.76
CA ARG A 113 -6.28 -6.73 37.04
C ARG A 113 -6.96 -5.39 36.77
N GLN A 114 -6.52 -4.33 37.46
CA GLN A 114 -6.97 -2.96 37.19
C GLN A 114 -5.98 -2.29 36.24
N ILE A 115 -6.35 -2.19 34.95
CA ILE A 115 -5.50 -1.67 33.89
C ILE A 115 -6.23 -0.55 33.14
N ASP A 116 -5.63 0.62 33.11
CA ASP A 116 -6.08 1.79 32.36
C ASP A 116 -5.21 1.93 31.09
N TRP A 117 -5.82 1.82 29.90
CA TRP A 117 -5.12 1.89 28.61
C TRP A 117 -5.25 3.27 27.99
N HIS A 118 -4.12 3.85 27.58
CA HIS A 118 -4.04 5.16 26.97
C HIS A 118 -3.32 5.06 25.61
N TRP A 119 -4.00 5.54 24.57
CA TRP A 119 -3.34 5.77 23.29
C TRP A 119 -2.63 7.13 23.33
N ILE A 120 -1.38 7.15 22.88
CA ILE A 120 -0.61 8.38 22.66
C ILE A 120 -0.09 8.41 21.24
N LYS A 121 0.19 9.61 20.72
CA LYS A 121 0.75 9.73 19.38
C LYS A 121 2.23 9.33 19.41
N GLY A 122 2.62 8.44 18.50
CA GLY A 122 4.02 8.06 18.29
C GLY A 122 4.86 9.26 17.84
N HIS A 123 6.15 9.28 18.21
CA HIS A 123 7.12 10.33 17.85
C HIS A 123 6.70 11.77 18.21
N ALA A 124 5.83 11.94 19.21
CA ALA A 124 5.33 13.24 19.67
C ALA A 124 6.18 13.86 20.80
N GLY A 125 7.37 13.32 21.06
CA GLY A 125 8.26 13.81 22.14
C GLY A 125 7.84 13.39 23.54
N HIS A 126 7.01 12.35 23.67
CA HIS A 126 6.68 11.75 24.96
C HIS A 126 7.87 10.92 25.45
N GLU A 127 8.62 11.42 26.44
CA GLU A 127 9.87 10.80 26.93
C GLU A 127 9.76 9.28 27.19
N GLY A 128 8.63 8.82 27.76
CA GLY A 128 8.38 7.41 28.01
C GLY A 128 8.14 6.57 26.75
N ASN A 129 7.44 7.12 25.75
CA ASN A 129 7.22 6.45 24.46
C ASN A 129 8.51 6.37 23.65
N GLU A 130 9.26 7.47 23.59
CA GLU A 130 10.58 7.48 22.93
C GLU A 130 11.55 6.50 23.61
N ALA A 131 11.41 6.27 24.92
CA ALA A 131 12.18 5.23 25.60
C ALA A 131 11.75 3.82 25.19
N ALA A 132 10.45 3.56 25.07
CA ALA A 132 9.93 2.28 24.60
C ALA A 132 10.36 1.97 23.15
N ASP A 133 10.29 2.96 22.24
CA ASP A 133 10.78 2.84 20.86
C ASP A 133 12.28 2.51 20.81
N ARG A 134 13.09 3.23 21.59
CA ARG A 134 14.53 2.93 21.71
C ARG A 134 14.77 1.50 22.18
N LEU A 135 14.00 1.03 23.16
CA LEU A 135 14.11 -0.34 23.68
C LEU A 135 13.69 -1.38 22.63
N ALA A 136 12.64 -1.13 21.87
CA ALA A 136 12.21 -2.00 20.78
C ALA A 136 13.30 -2.13 19.70
N ASN A 137 13.90 -1.01 19.30
CA ASN A 137 15.02 -0.99 18.36
C ASN A 137 16.27 -1.73 18.90
N LEU A 138 16.59 -1.57 20.19
CA LEU A 138 17.65 -2.33 20.85
C LEU A 138 17.39 -3.85 20.82
N GLY A 139 16.13 -4.26 20.97
CA GLY A 139 15.68 -5.63 20.81
C GLY A 139 15.97 -6.20 19.43
N ALA A 140 15.58 -5.47 18.38
CA ALA A 140 15.85 -5.86 16.99
C ALA A 140 17.35 -5.91 16.66
N ASP A 141 18.14 -4.96 17.19
CA ASP A 141 19.60 -4.95 17.07
C ASP A 141 20.27 -6.15 17.73
N ALA A 142 19.80 -6.55 18.92
CA ALA A 142 20.33 -7.70 19.64
C ALA A 142 20.15 -8.99 18.84
N VAL A 143 19.00 -9.16 18.18
CA VAL A 143 18.73 -10.29 17.28
C VAL A 143 19.65 -10.26 16.06
N THR A 144 19.82 -9.09 15.46
CA THR A 144 20.71 -8.89 14.31
C THR A 144 22.16 -9.28 14.65
N LYS A 145 22.69 -8.76 15.77
CA LYS A 145 24.03 -9.09 16.28
C LYS A 145 24.19 -10.58 16.60
N LYS A 146 23.14 -11.22 17.15
CA LYS A 146 23.14 -12.66 17.42
C LYS A 146 23.18 -13.47 16.12
N LYS A 147 22.47 -13.05 15.07
CA LYS A 147 22.48 -13.68 13.73
C LYS A 147 23.86 -13.58 13.06
N LEU A 148 24.51 -12.41 13.15
CA LEU A 148 25.89 -12.17 12.69
C LEU A 148 26.91 -13.04 13.46
N SER A 149 26.76 -13.13 14.79
CA SER A 149 27.64 -13.94 15.64
C SER A 149 27.47 -15.45 15.40
N SER A 150 26.23 -15.92 15.13
CA SER A 150 25.97 -17.33 14.77
C SER A 150 26.51 -17.70 13.38
N ASN A 151 26.57 -16.75 12.44
CA ASN A 151 27.21 -16.97 11.13
C ASN A 151 28.75 -16.96 11.19
N THR A 152 29.33 -16.32 12.20
CA THR A 152 30.79 -16.28 12.38
C THR A 152 31.34 -17.53 13.10
N GLY A 153 30.46 -18.36 13.68
CA GLY A 153 30.80 -19.64 14.32
C GLY A 153 31.10 -20.81 13.36
N ASN A 154 30.88 -20.64 12.06
CA ASN A 154 31.06 -21.70 11.04
C ASN A 154 32.23 -21.47 10.07
N ASN A 155 33.22 -20.64 10.44
CA ASN A 155 34.49 -20.57 9.73
C ASN A 155 35.63 -20.20 10.69
N MET A 156 36.09 -21.18 11.48
CA MET A 156 37.47 -21.14 11.98
C MET A 156 38.38 -21.81 10.97
N ASN A 157 39.11 -20.99 10.21
CA ASN A 157 40.51 -21.19 9.79
C ASN A 157 40.92 -20.07 8.82
N ASN A 158 41.44 -18.95 9.31
CA ASN A 158 42.85 -18.57 9.20
C ASN A 158 43.08 -17.10 9.62
N GLU A 159 44.20 -16.89 10.30
CA GLU A 159 44.69 -15.66 10.89
C GLU A 159 45.04 -14.56 9.86
N ASN A 160 44.77 -13.27 10.15
CA ASN A 160 45.79 -12.28 10.56
C ASN A 160 45.31 -10.81 10.55
N THR A 161 45.58 -10.13 11.68
CA THR A 161 46.00 -8.72 11.88
C THR A 161 45.13 -7.51 11.45
N LYS A 162 44.50 -6.90 12.47
CA LYS A 162 44.60 -5.50 12.98
C LYS A 162 44.52 -4.26 12.04
N SER A 163 43.65 -3.33 12.49
CA SER A 163 43.51 -1.86 12.25
C SER A 163 43.10 -1.42 10.84
N GLU A 164 42.13 -0.52 10.62
CA GLU A 164 41.84 0.76 11.30
C GLU A 164 40.32 1.06 11.40
N ILE A 165 39.97 1.81 12.45
CA ILE A 165 38.67 2.48 12.62
C ILE A 165 38.69 3.72 11.72
N THR A 166 37.82 3.79 10.73
CA THR A 166 37.53 5.03 9.99
C THR A 166 36.19 5.58 10.43
N GLN A 167 36.21 6.83 10.87
CA GLN A 167 35.08 7.63 11.33
C GLN A 167 33.89 7.58 10.38
N ASP A 168 32.72 7.43 10.97
CA ASP A 168 31.41 7.47 10.31
C ASP A 168 31.13 8.93 9.86
N TRP A 169 31.09 9.15 8.55
CA TRP A 169 30.93 10.46 7.91
C TRP A 169 29.46 10.91 7.83
N LEU A 170 28.54 10.18 8.50
CA LEU A 170 27.09 10.45 8.44
C LEU A 170 26.54 11.25 9.64
N LEU A 171 27.40 11.85 10.46
CA LEU A 171 26.99 12.51 11.71
C LEU A 171 27.34 14.01 11.82
N ASP A 172 27.91 14.63 10.78
CA ASP A 172 28.13 16.08 10.73
C ASP A 172 27.53 16.66 9.44
N ASP A 173 26.24 17.03 9.47
CA ASP A 173 25.63 17.89 8.45
C ASP A 173 25.79 19.38 8.86
N PRO A 174 26.62 20.17 8.17
CA PRO A 174 26.88 21.57 8.49
C PRO A 174 25.82 22.55 7.98
N PHE A 175 24.66 22.10 7.48
CA PHE A 175 23.67 22.96 6.83
C PHE A 175 22.36 23.27 7.60
N GLY A 176 22.21 22.87 8.85
CA GLY A 176 21.27 23.50 9.79
C GLY A 176 19.86 23.78 9.24
N LEU A 177 19.19 22.75 8.74
CA LEU A 177 17.79 22.80 8.30
C LEU A 177 16.88 22.07 9.31
N ASP A 178 17.06 22.37 10.59
CA ASP A 178 16.05 22.11 11.62
C ASP A 178 15.27 23.40 11.84
N GLU A 179 14.08 23.48 11.25
CA GLU A 179 12.88 24.19 11.76
C GLU A 179 11.91 24.42 10.59
N MET A 180 10.78 23.68 10.59
CA MET A 180 9.43 24.21 10.34
C MET A 180 8.37 23.09 10.54
N PRO A 181 7.13 23.43 10.92
CA PRO A 181 6.25 22.55 11.70
C PRO A 181 5.40 21.64 10.81
N GLU A 182 5.27 20.36 11.18
CA GLU A 182 4.34 19.43 10.52
C GLU A 182 3.08 19.21 11.38
N GLU A 183 1.96 19.72 10.86
CA GLU A 183 0.61 19.37 11.29
C GLU A 183 0.21 17.97 10.78
N ASP A 184 -0.47 17.25 11.68
CA ASP A 184 -1.43 16.16 11.49
C ASP A 184 -1.09 15.00 10.54
N GLN A 185 -0.71 13.88 11.16
CA GLN A 185 -0.65 12.56 10.56
C GLN A 185 -1.55 11.62 11.36
N PHE A 186 -2.58 11.09 10.70
CA PHE A 186 -3.39 9.95 11.14
C PHE A 186 -2.79 8.67 10.56
N ASP A 187 -2.52 7.69 11.44
CA ASP A 187 -1.93 6.40 11.08
C ASP A 187 -2.98 5.45 10.47
N THR A 188 -2.74 5.04 9.22
CA THR A 188 -3.49 3.98 8.54
C THR A 188 -2.56 2.92 7.98
N GLU A 189 -2.01 2.09 8.86
CA GLU A 189 -1.32 0.86 8.45
C GLU A 189 -1.82 -0.34 9.27
N THR A 190 -2.80 -1.08 8.74
CA THR A 190 -3.04 -2.48 9.12
C THR A 190 -3.94 -3.23 8.13
N ALA A 191 -3.51 -3.40 6.87
CA ALA A 191 -4.13 -4.36 5.96
C ALA A 191 -3.22 -4.75 4.78
N ALA A 192 -2.12 -5.42 5.06
CA ALA A 192 -1.48 -6.29 4.06
C ALA A 192 -0.84 -7.48 4.79
N GLU A 193 -0.50 -8.52 4.05
CA GLU A 193 0.02 -9.82 4.50
C GLU A 193 -1.05 -10.80 4.98
N VAL A 194 -1.52 -11.63 4.04
CA VAL A 194 -1.41 -13.09 4.11
C VAL A 194 -1.26 -13.66 2.67
N LEU A 195 -0.33 -14.62 2.51
CA LEU A 195 -0.30 -15.79 1.59
C LEU A 195 0.75 -15.86 0.45
N ILE A 196 1.75 -16.73 0.68
CA ILE A 196 2.38 -17.69 -0.25
C ILE A 196 2.20 -19.05 0.49
N ASP A 197 1.85 -20.23 -0.02
CA ASP A 197 2.11 -20.94 -1.27
C ASP A 197 1.08 -22.09 -1.44
N SER A 198 0.76 -22.49 -2.68
CA SER A 198 0.44 -23.89 -3.08
C SER A 198 0.03 -23.96 -4.57
N PRO A 199 0.32 -25.08 -5.27
CA PRO A 199 0.69 -25.06 -6.69
C PRO A 199 -0.51 -25.09 -7.64
N ILE A 200 -0.40 -24.32 -8.71
CA ILE A 200 -1.32 -24.33 -9.85
C ILE A 200 -0.97 -25.53 -10.74
N GLU A 201 -1.87 -26.51 -10.82
CA GLU A 201 -1.89 -27.49 -11.90
C GLU A 201 -2.27 -26.79 -13.20
N THR A 202 -1.34 -26.79 -14.15
CA THR A 202 -1.56 -26.37 -15.53
C THR A 202 -2.45 -27.39 -16.23
N ASP A 203 -3.67 -27.01 -16.60
CA ASP A 203 -4.40 -27.72 -17.64
C ASP A 203 -4.71 -26.79 -18.82
N THR A 204 -3.86 -26.95 -19.82
CA THR A 204 -4.00 -26.49 -21.19
C THR A 204 -5.22 -27.14 -21.84
N GLN A 205 -6.33 -26.41 -21.98
CA GLN A 205 -7.25 -26.56 -23.11
C GLN A 205 -8.38 -25.54 -23.03
N LEU A 206 -8.38 -24.54 -23.93
CA LEU A 206 -9.56 -24.04 -24.67
C LEU A 206 -9.20 -22.80 -25.52
N SER A 207 -8.21 -22.94 -26.38
CA SER A 207 -8.13 -22.15 -27.62
C SER A 207 -9.05 -22.79 -28.65
N LYS A 208 -10.30 -22.34 -28.72
CA LYS A 208 -11.19 -22.41 -29.90
C LYS A 208 -12.56 -21.86 -29.52
N SER A 209 -12.80 -20.59 -29.84
CA SER A 209 -14.06 -20.06 -30.42
C SER A 209 -14.07 -18.53 -30.32
N LEU A 210 -13.10 -17.87 -30.94
CA LEU A 210 -13.22 -16.47 -31.33
C LEU A 210 -13.87 -16.47 -32.72
N THR A 211 -15.21 -16.44 -32.77
CA THR A 211 -15.93 -16.00 -33.97
C THR A 211 -17.35 -15.54 -33.60
N ALA A 212 -17.58 -14.25 -33.80
CA ALA A 212 -18.86 -13.60 -34.10
C ALA A 212 -19.98 -13.67 -33.04
N VAL A 213 -20.09 -12.60 -32.23
CA VAL A 213 -21.40 -12.02 -31.88
C VAL A 213 -21.28 -10.49 -31.86
N ASN A 214 -21.54 -9.86 -33.01
CA ASN A 214 -22.10 -8.52 -33.05
C ASN A 214 -23.62 -8.71 -32.94
N GLN A 215 -24.21 -8.44 -31.77
CA GLN A 215 -25.66 -8.25 -31.62
C GLN A 215 -26.01 -7.57 -30.30
N THR A 216 -26.36 -6.27 -30.42
CA THR A 216 -27.35 -5.52 -29.64
C THR A 216 -27.24 -5.55 -28.11
N ASN A 217 -26.65 -4.50 -27.54
CA ASN A 217 -26.89 -4.05 -26.17
C ASN A 217 -28.36 -3.68 -26.00
N ALA A 218 -29.16 -4.59 -25.46
CA ALA A 218 -30.40 -4.23 -24.77
C ALA A 218 -30.06 -4.22 -23.28
N ALA A 219 -29.98 -3.01 -22.69
CA ALA A 219 -29.83 -2.84 -21.25
C ALA A 219 -30.92 -3.65 -20.52
N PRO A 220 -30.59 -4.36 -19.42
CA PRO A 220 -31.62 -5.02 -18.63
C PRO A 220 -32.67 -3.98 -18.21
N ALA A 221 -33.95 -4.34 -18.29
CA ALA A 221 -35.04 -3.44 -17.95
C ALA A 221 -34.94 -3.06 -16.46
N ILE A 222 -34.35 -1.90 -16.18
CA ILE A 222 -34.26 -1.31 -14.84
C ILE A 222 -35.67 -0.84 -14.47
N ASP A 223 -36.09 -1.12 -13.24
CA ASP A 223 -37.29 -0.49 -12.68
C ASP A 223 -37.13 1.04 -12.78
N PRO A 224 -38.06 1.77 -13.43
CA PRO A 224 -37.97 3.21 -13.60
C PRO A 224 -37.74 3.97 -12.28
N ALA A 225 -38.20 3.42 -11.15
CA ALA A 225 -38.00 4.01 -9.82
C ALA A 225 -36.57 3.87 -9.28
N ILE A 226 -35.80 2.88 -9.75
CA ILE A 226 -34.39 2.67 -9.35
C ILE A 226 -33.45 3.46 -10.28
N ALA A 227 -33.84 3.65 -11.54
CA ALA A 227 -33.05 4.36 -12.54
C ALA A 227 -32.71 5.82 -12.13
N GLU A 228 -33.58 6.49 -11.36
CA GLU A 228 -33.32 7.85 -10.85
C GLU A 228 -32.13 7.90 -9.88
N PHE A 229 -31.85 6.80 -9.17
CA PHE A 229 -30.75 6.70 -8.21
C PHE A 229 -29.44 6.20 -8.84
N ILE A 230 -29.49 5.69 -10.07
CA ILE A 230 -28.32 5.25 -10.82
C ILE A 230 -27.93 6.36 -11.79
N LYS A 231 -26.93 7.16 -11.41
CA LYS A 231 -26.40 8.20 -12.29
C LYS A 231 -25.35 7.58 -13.19
N ILE A 232 -25.76 7.18 -14.40
CA ILE A 232 -24.84 6.82 -15.47
C ILE A 232 -24.71 8.01 -16.41
N THR A 233 -23.52 8.59 -16.48
CA THR A 233 -23.21 9.60 -17.49
C THR A 233 -22.87 8.88 -18.78
N GLU A 234 -23.49 9.27 -19.90
CA GLU A 234 -23.15 8.70 -21.20
C GLU A 234 -21.76 9.16 -21.66
N THR A 235 -21.09 8.32 -22.44
CA THR A 235 -19.80 8.62 -23.05
C THR A 235 -19.90 9.91 -23.90
N THR A 236 -19.16 10.94 -23.50
CA THR A 236 -19.07 12.21 -24.25
C THR A 236 -18.04 12.13 -25.37
N ASN A 237 -17.03 11.26 -25.23
CA ASN A 237 -15.98 11.05 -26.21
C ASN A 237 -15.78 9.54 -26.49
N PRO A 238 -16.46 8.98 -27.51
CA PRO A 238 -16.36 7.55 -27.81
C PRO A 238 -14.96 7.20 -28.30
N GLN A 239 -14.36 6.20 -27.64
CA GLN A 239 -13.04 5.67 -27.95
C GLN A 239 -13.13 4.15 -28.15
N HIS A 240 -12.22 3.59 -28.94
CA HIS A 240 -12.10 2.14 -29.13
C HIS A 240 -10.82 1.64 -28.47
N GLY A 241 -10.91 0.62 -27.61
CA GLY A 241 -9.78 0.06 -26.90
C GLY A 241 -10.23 -0.74 -25.67
N GLU A 242 -9.25 -1.12 -24.85
CA GLU A 242 -9.53 -1.75 -23.56
C GLU A 242 -10.18 -0.74 -22.61
N ARG A 243 -11.29 -1.14 -21.98
CA ARG A 243 -11.99 -0.32 -20.97
C ARG A 243 -11.27 -0.48 -19.64
N LEU A 244 -10.74 0.62 -19.14
CA LEU A 244 -10.32 0.76 -17.76
C LEU A 244 -11.42 1.47 -16.98
N LEU A 245 -11.83 0.91 -15.85
CA LEU A 245 -12.78 1.51 -14.93
C LEU A 245 -12.05 1.85 -13.65
N ILE A 246 -11.90 3.13 -13.38
CA ILE A 246 -11.26 3.62 -12.17
C ILE A 246 -12.36 3.71 -11.12
N LEU A 247 -12.22 2.96 -10.05
CA LEU A 247 -13.28 2.67 -9.11
C LEU A 247 -12.83 2.96 -7.69
N ASP A 248 -13.76 3.49 -6.92
CA ASP A 248 -13.63 3.69 -5.48
C ASP A 248 -14.98 3.38 -4.81
N THR A 249 -14.95 2.95 -3.55
CA THR A 249 -16.14 2.61 -2.78
C THR A 249 -16.09 3.15 -1.37
N GLU A 250 -17.22 3.71 -0.92
CA GLU A 250 -17.43 4.03 0.49
C GLU A 250 -18.22 2.92 1.17
N THR A 251 -17.88 2.65 2.42
CA THR A 251 -18.44 1.54 3.20
C THR A 251 -18.82 1.98 4.60
N THR A 252 -19.71 1.23 5.26
CA THR A 252 -20.06 1.50 6.67
C THR A 252 -18.89 1.25 7.63
N GLY A 253 -17.84 0.55 7.20
CA GLY A 253 -16.70 0.15 8.02
C GLY A 253 -15.73 -0.74 7.24
N PHE A 254 -14.63 -1.17 7.88
CA PHE A 254 -13.51 -1.80 7.16
C PHE A 254 -13.67 -3.30 6.87
N TYR A 255 -14.65 -3.98 7.48
CA TYR A 255 -14.68 -5.44 7.48
C TYR A 255 -15.99 -6.01 6.91
N TYR A 256 -15.96 -6.42 5.64
CA TYR A 256 -17.09 -7.09 4.97
C TYR A 256 -17.56 -8.38 5.70
N GLN A 257 -16.65 -9.03 6.44
CA GLN A 257 -16.92 -10.24 7.23
C GLN A 257 -17.75 -9.94 8.50
N ASP A 258 -17.62 -8.75 9.07
CA ASP A 258 -18.36 -8.30 10.25
C ASP A 258 -19.71 -7.67 9.91
N GLY A 259 -20.11 -7.82 8.64
CA GLY A 259 -21.40 -7.36 8.14
C GLY A 259 -21.39 -5.87 7.77
N ASP A 260 -20.23 -5.27 7.56
CA ASP A 260 -20.13 -3.96 6.91
C ASP A 260 -20.55 -4.07 5.44
N ARG A 261 -21.07 -2.97 4.92
CA ARG A 261 -21.77 -2.90 3.63
C ARG A 261 -21.28 -1.69 2.85
N ILE A 262 -21.34 -1.80 1.52
CA ILE A 262 -21.09 -0.69 0.60
C ILE A 262 -22.25 0.31 0.69
N ILE A 263 -21.92 1.60 0.76
CA ILE A 263 -22.87 2.72 0.83
C ILE A 263 -22.75 3.67 -0.37
N GLU A 264 -21.61 3.69 -1.06
CA GLU A 264 -21.40 4.48 -2.26
C GLU A 264 -20.49 3.70 -3.21
N VAL A 265 -20.78 3.77 -4.51
CA VAL A 265 -19.91 3.27 -5.56
C VAL A 265 -19.74 4.37 -6.60
N GLY A 266 -18.48 4.72 -6.88
CA GLY A 266 -18.10 5.63 -7.94
C GLY A 266 -17.17 4.90 -8.90
N ALA A 267 -17.48 4.91 -10.19
CA ALA A 267 -16.53 4.47 -11.20
C ALA A 267 -16.55 5.38 -12.42
N ILE A 268 -15.38 5.63 -12.99
CA ILE A 268 -15.21 6.43 -14.19
C ILE A 268 -14.52 5.62 -15.28
N GLU A 269 -14.91 5.86 -16.53
CA GLU A 269 -14.39 5.13 -17.68
C GLU A 269 -13.23 5.87 -18.33
N MET A 270 -12.16 5.10 -18.57
CA MET A 270 -10.97 5.51 -19.29
C MET A 270 -10.67 4.51 -20.40
N ILE A 271 -10.41 5.02 -21.60
CA ILE A 271 -9.98 4.21 -22.76
C ILE A 271 -8.78 4.91 -23.38
N ASN A 272 -7.72 4.14 -23.67
CA ASN A 272 -6.48 4.66 -24.25
C ASN A 272 -5.93 5.89 -23.50
N ARG A 273 -5.95 5.84 -22.16
CA ARG A 273 -5.47 6.91 -21.28
C ARG A 273 -6.23 8.23 -21.41
N ARG A 274 -7.47 8.19 -21.93
CA ARG A 274 -8.37 9.35 -22.01
C ARG A 274 -9.67 9.03 -21.30
N LEU A 275 -10.13 9.95 -20.46
CA LEU A 275 -11.45 9.87 -19.85
C LEU A 275 -12.51 10.00 -20.96
N THR A 276 -13.45 9.05 -21.00
CA THR A 276 -14.52 9.05 -22.01
C THR A 276 -15.69 9.95 -21.58
N GLY A 277 -15.70 10.37 -20.32
CA GLY A 277 -16.80 11.09 -19.66
C GLY A 277 -17.94 10.18 -19.18
N SER A 278 -17.87 8.87 -19.47
CA SER A 278 -18.78 7.91 -18.88
C SER A 278 -18.40 7.66 -17.42
N SER A 279 -19.39 7.71 -16.54
CA SER A 279 -19.23 7.43 -15.13
C SER A 279 -20.49 6.78 -14.59
N ILE A 280 -20.34 5.96 -13.55
CA ILE A 280 -21.44 5.42 -12.77
C ILE A 280 -21.27 5.86 -11.32
N HIS A 281 -22.34 6.43 -10.77
CA HIS A 281 -22.36 6.88 -9.38
C HIS A 281 -23.67 6.48 -8.73
N ILE A 282 -23.56 5.73 -7.62
CA ILE A 282 -24.71 5.12 -6.95
C ILE A 282 -24.52 5.23 -5.43
N TYR A 283 -25.52 5.77 -4.75
CA TYR A 283 -25.67 5.64 -3.29
C TYR A 283 -26.54 4.43 -2.95
N ILE A 284 -26.17 3.71 -1.90
CA ILE A 284 -26.72 2.41 -1.56
C ILE A 284 -27.17 2.42 -0.10
N ASN A 285 -28.37 1.91 0.15
CA ASN A 285 -28.85 1.68 1.51
C ASN A 285 -28.20 0.41 2.08
N PRO A 286 -27.37 0.51 3.14
CA PRO A 286 -26.67 -0.63 3.72
C PRO A 286 -27.57 -1.56 4.55
N GLN A 287 -28.80 -1.12 4.88
CA GLN A 287 -29.70 -1.78 5.82
C GLN A 287 -29.10 -1.99 7.23
N LYS A 288 -28.09 -1.17 7.57
CA LYS A 288 -27.36 -1.14 8.84
C LYS A 288 -27.06 0.34 9.14
N LYS A 289 -26.74 0.64 10.41
CA LYS A 289 -26.22 1.96 10.76
C LYS A 289 -24.83 2.17 10.16
N VAL A 290 -24.59 3.37 9.63
CA VAL A 290 -23.29 3.82 9.12
C VAL A 290 -22.27 3.86 10.26
N GLY A 291 -22.60 4.50 11.38
CA GLY A 291 -21.72 4.57 12.54
C GLY A 291 -20.62 5.61 12.39
N GLU A 292 -19.39 5.30 12.83
CA GLU A 292 -18.27 6.27 12.87
C GLU A 292 -17.71 6.62 11.48
N SER A 293 -18.01 5.82 10.46
CA SER A 293 -17.59 6.05 9.07
C SER A 293 -18.19 7.34 8.49
N GLU A 294 -19.32 7.82 9.02
CA GLU A 294 -19.91 9.12 8.65
C GLU A 294 -18.91 10.28 8.80
N ASN A 295 -17.96 10.21 9.74
CA ASN A 295 -16.95 11.27 9.91
C ASN A 295 -15.95 11.35 8.75
N ILE A 296 -15.85 10.30 7.93
CA ILE A 296 -14.89 10.19 6.81
C ILE A 296 -15.54 10.67 5.51
N HIS A 297 -16.73 10.15 5.21
CA HIS A 297 -17.44 10.37 3.94
C HIS A 297 -18.68 11.28 4.05
N GLY A 298 -19.10 11.65 5.27
CA GLY A 298 -20.21 12.61 5.50
C GLY A 298 -21.60 12.09 5.12
N LEU A 299 -21.77 10.77 4.95
CA LEU A 299 -23.04 10.16 4.53
C LEU A 299 -23.81 9.68 5.77
N SER A 300 -24.87 10.40 6.13
CA SER A 300 -25.68 10.06 7.29
C SER A 300 -26.65 8.91 7.04
N ASP A 301 -27.10 8.26 8.12
CA ASP A 301 -28.12 7.21 8.09
C ASP A 301 -29.42 7.71 7.42
N GLU A 302 -29.81 8.97 7.65
CA GLU A 302 -31.00 9.58 7.05
C GLU A 302 -30.86 9.80 5.55
N PHE A 303 -29.66 10.15 5.07
CA PHE A 303 -29.40 10.35 3.64
C PHE A 303 -29.41 9.03 2.86
N LEU A 304 -29.02 7.92 3.48
CA LEU A 304 -28.99 6.61 2.84
C LEU A 304 -30.31 5.83 2.98
N ALA A 305 -31.24 6.29 3.83
CA ALA A 305 -32.48 5.58 4.13
C ALA A 305 -33.41 5.40 2.92
N ASP A 306 -33.47 6.40 2.03
CA ASP A 306 -34.30 6.42 0.82
C ASP A 306 -33.64 5.76 -0.40
N LYS A 307 -32.35 5.41 -0.30
CA LYS A 307 -31.55 4.88 -1.41
C LYS A 307 -31.86 3.40 -1.70
N PRO A 308 -31.61 2.91 -2.92
CA PRO A 308 -31.85 1.52 -3.27
C PRO A 308 -30.89 0.58 -2.52
N LYS A 309 -31.33 -0.65 -2.26
CA LYS A 309 -30.50 -1.70 -1.68
C LYS A 309 -29.55 -2.28 -2.72
N PHE A 310 -28.41 -2.81 -2.29
CA PHE A 310 -27.42 -3.39 -3.21
C PHE A 310 -28.03 -4.40 -4.20
N LYS A 311 -28.89 -5.31 -3.73
CA LYS A 311 -29.55 -6.32 -4.59
C LYS A 311 -30.36 -5.73 -5.75
N GLN A 312 -30.88 -4.51 -5.58
CA GLN A 312 -31.67 -3.82 -6.60
C GLN A 312 -30.80 -3.21 -7.71
N ILE A 313 -29.56 -2.81 -7.37
CA ILE A 313 -28.61 -2.19 -8.31
C ILE A 313 -27.57 -3.19 -8.84
N ALA A 314 -27.46 -4.37 -8.23
CA ALA A 314 -26.40 -5.34 -8.50
C ALA A 314 -26.31 -5.75 -9.97
N ALA A 315 -27.43 -6.03 -10.64
CA ALA A 315 -27.42 -6.43 -12.05
C ALA A 315 -26.84 -5.33 -12.96
N VAL A 316 -27.23 -4.08 -12.73
CA VAL A 316 -26.78 -2.93 -13.52
C VAL A 316 -25.31 -2.65 -13.29
N LEU A 317 -24.88 -2.66 -12.03
CA LEU A 317 -23.48 -2.43 -11.68
C LEU A 317 -22.60 -3.57 -12.22
N PHE A 318 -23.03 -4.83 -12.09
CA PHE A 318 -22.29 -5.98 -12.60
C PHE A 318 -22.12 -5.91 -14.12
N ASP A 319 -23.18 -5.60 -14.86
CA ASP A 319 -23.10 -5.45 -16.32
C ASP A 319 -22.21 -4.27 -16.75
N TYR A 320 -22.17 -3.19 -15.97
CA TYR A 320 -21.29 -2.05 -16.24
C TYR A 320 -19.80 -2.41 -16.03
N LEU A 321 -19.49 -3.14 -14.96
CA LEU A 321 -18.12 -3.51 -14.58
C LEU A 321 -17.58 -4.69 -15.40
N LYS A 322 -18.44 -5.62 -15.82
CA LYS A 322 -18.07 -6.85 -16.52
C LYS A 322 -17.23 -6.58 -17.76
N GLY A 323 -16.10 -7.30 -17.88
CA GLY A 323 -15.22 -7.24 -19.05
C GLY A 323 -14.33 -6.00 -19.15
N ALA A 324 -14.32 -5.14 -18.13
CA ALA A 324 -13.36 -4.06 -17.98
C ALA A 324 -12.22 -4.43 -17.01
N GLU A 325 -11.12 -3.70 -17.10
CA GLU A 325 -10.07 -3.69 -16.09
C GLU A 325 -10.42 -2.70 -14.99
N ILE A 326 -10.50 -3.17 -13.74
CA ILE A 326 -10.78 -2.32 -12.58
C ILE A 326 -9.46 -1.77 -12.05
N VAL A 327 -9.37 -0.44 -11.92
CA VAL A 327 -8.23 0.26 -11.35
C VAL A 327 -8.70 0.92 -10.05
N ALA A 328 -8.16 0.48 -8.92
CA ALA A 328 -8.52 1.01 -7.60
C ALA A 328 -7.28 1.24 -6.73
N HIS A 329 -7.41 2.04 -5.68
CA HIS A 329 -6.33 2.30 -4.73
C HIS A 329 -6.51 1.42 -3.50
N ASN A 330 -5.60 0.45 -3.29
CA ASN A 330 -5.83 -0.68 -2.39
C ASN A 330 -6.98 -1.57 -2.88
N ALA A 331 -6.92 -1.96 -4.15
CA ALA A 331 -8.01 -2.67 -4.85
C ALA A 331 -8.50 -3.95 -4.14
N THR A 332 -7.68 -4.57 -3.30
CA THR A 332 -8.08 -5.70 -2.46
C THR A 332 -9.27 -5.36 -1.56
N PHE A 333 -9.34 -4.13 -1.05
CA PHE A 333 -10.44 -3.65 -0.20
C PHE A 333 -11.76 -3.63 -0.97
N ASP A 334 -11.84 -2.82 -2.03
CA ASP A 334 -13.06 -2.66 -2.84
C ASP A 334 -13.54 -3.99 -3.42
N MET A 335 -12.61 -4.79 -3.97
CA MET A 335 -12.95 -6.06 -4.59
C MET A 335 -13.52 -7.07 -3.59
N ASN A 336 -13.01 -7.11 -2.35
CA ASN A 336 -13.56 -7.99 -1.33
C ASN A 336 -15.00 -7.61 -0.94
N PHE A 337 -15.30 -6.31 -0.85
CA PHE A 337 -16.65 -5.82 -0.58
C PHE A 337 -17.59 -6.09 -1.76
N LEU A 338 -17.15 -5.79 -2.99
CA LEU A 338 -17.93 -6.02 -4.20
C LEU A 338 -18.22 -7.51 -4.40
N ASP A 339 -17.21 -8.37 -4.27
CA ASP A 339 -17.39 -9.83 -4.38
C ASP A 339 -18.39 -10.35 -3.34
N ALA A 340 -18.29 -9.89 -2.09
CA ALA A 340 -19.22 -10.29 -1.05
C ALA A 340 -20.66 -9.84 -1.34
N GLU A 341 -20.86 -8.62 -1.84
CA GLU A 341 -22.19 -8.09 -2.16
C GLU A 341 -22.78 -8.73 -3.44
N PHE A 342 -21.97 -8.99 -4.47
CA PHE A 342 -22.42 -9.68 -5.69
C PHE A 342 -22.74 -11.16 -5.45
N ASP A 343 -21.96 -11.84 -4.60
CA ASP A 343 -22.25 -13.21 -4.18
C ASP A 343 -23.58 -13.28 -3.41
N ARG A 344 -23.82 -12.32 -2.49
CA ARG A 344 -25.12 -12.16 -1.79
C ARG A 344 -26.28 -11.86 -2.75
N ALA A 345 -26.02 -11.16 -3.85
CA ALA A 345 -27.01 -10.88 -4.89
C ALA A 345 -27.28 -12.08 -5.83
N GLY A 346 -26.40 -13.09 -5.83
CA GLY A 346 -26.51 -14.29 -6.65
C GLY A 346 -25.90 -14.16 -8.06
N LEU A 347 -25.03 -13.17 -8.28
CA LEU A 347 -24.37 -12.92 -9.57
C LEU A 347 -22.96 -13.55 -9.65
N GLY A 348 -22.44 -14.09 -8.55
CA GLY A 348 -21.09 -14.64 -8.44
C GLY A 348 -20.05 -13.56 -8.13
N LYS A 349 -18.77 -13.93 -8.20
CA LYS A 349 -17.65 -13.02 -7.89
C LYS A 349 -17.28 -12.15 -9.08
N LEU A 350 -17.12 -10.85 -8.85
CA LEU A 350 -16.67 -9.89 -9.86
C LEU A 350 -15.23 -10.20 -10.31
N SER A 351 -14.40 -10.70 -9.39
CA SER A 351 -13.03 -11.12 -9.68
C SER A 351 -12.89 -12.18 -10.78
N SER A 352 -13.98 -12.89 -11.13
CA SER A 352 -13.98 -13.91 -12.19
C SER A 352 -14.21 -13.34 -13.59
N VAL A 353 -14.68 -12.09 -13.70
CA VAL A 353 -15.10 -11.47 -14.96
C VAL A 353 -14.37 -10.16 -15.28
N CYS A 354 -13.48 -9.71 -14.40
CA CYS A 354 -12.73 -8.47 -14.53
C CYS A 354 -11.25 -8.72 -14.18
N SER A 355 -10.34 -8.03 -14.87
CA SER A 355 -8.97 -7.85 -14.40
C SER A 355 -8.93 -6.73 -13.36
N VAL A 356 -7.96 -6.78 -12.44
CA VAL A 356 -7.82 -5.80 -11.37
C VAL A 356 -6.39 -5.31 -11.31
N THR A 357 -6.23 -3.99 -11.26
CA THR A 357 -4.96 -3.30 -11.10
C THR A 357 -4.99 -2.47 -9.81
N ASP A 358 -4.09 -2.80 -8.88
CA ASP A 358 -3.94 -2.07 -7.63
C ASP A 358 -2.92 -0.93 -7.79
N THR A 359 -3.42 0.30 -7.75
CA THR A 359 -2.60 1.50 -7.86
C THR A 359 -1.73 1.73 -6.64
N LEU A 360 -2.09 1.21 -5.46
CA LEU A 360 -1.25 1.31 -4.26
C LEU A 360 0.02 0.47 -4.43
N LEU A 361 -0.12 -0.74 -4.97
CA LEU A 361 1.03 -1.59 -5.29
C LEU A 361 1.93 -0.93 -6.36
N LEU A 362 1.32 -0.33 -7.38
CA LEU A 362 2.04 0.44 -8.40
C LEU A 362 2.78 1.62 -7.79
N ALA A 363 2.15 2.37 -6.88
CA ALA A 363 2.75 3.49 -6.17
C ALA A 363 3.91 3.04 -5.28
N LYS A 364 3.75 1.94 -4.51
CA LYS A 364 4.80 1.37 -3.66
C LYS A 364 6.03 0.94 -4.46
N ARG A 365 5.84 0.39 -5.66
CA ARG A 365 6.95 0.04 -6.57
C ARG A 365 7.67 1.27 -7.11
N LYS A 366 6.93 2.32 -7.44
CA LYS A 366 7.50 3.57 -7.99
C LYS A 366 8.16 4.44 -6.92
N HIS A 367 7.65 4.41 -5.69
CA HIS A 367 8.08 5.23 -4.56
C HIS A 367 8.26 4.36 -3.31
N PRO A 368 9.31 3.51 -3.28
CA PRO A 368 9.57 2.64 -2.13
C PRO A 368 9.97 3.47 -0.90
N GLY A 369 9.49 3.06 0.28
CA GLY A 369 9.83 3.70 1.57
C GLY A 369 9.17 5.07 1.82
N GLN A 370 8.27 5.52 0.94
CA GLN A 370 7.55 6.78 1.11
C GLN A 370 6.06 6.54 1.34
N LYS A 371 5.37 7.58 1.82
CA LYS A 371 3.90 7.59 1.89
C LYS A 371 3.31 7.50 0.49
N ASN A 372 2.37 6.56 0.33
CA ASN A 372 1.72 6.24 -0.94
C ASN A 372 0.19 6.24 -0.81
N SER A 373 -0.35 6.95 0.18
CA SER A 373 -1.79 7.25 0.25
C SER A 373 -2.21 8.15 -0.92
N LEU A 374 -3.49 8.15 -1.27
CA LEU A 374 -4.02 8.99 -2.35
C LEU A 374 -3.64 10.46 -2.15
N ASP A 375 -3.79 11.01 -0.94
CA ASP A 375 -3.40 12.39 -0.61
C ASP A 375 -1.90 12.65 -0.79
N ALA A 376 -1.05 11.68 -0.42
CA ALA A 376 0.39 11.80 -0.63
C ALA A 376 0.75 11.82 -2.12
N LEU A 377 0.05 11.02 -2.93
CA LEU A 377 0.26 10.98 -4.38
C LEU A 377 -0.27 12.24 -5.06
N VAL A 378 -1.41 12.78 -4.63
CA VAL A 378 -1.95 14.07 -5.11
C VAL A 378 -0.95 15.19 -4.90
N ARG A 379 -0.36 15.29 -3.70
CA ARG A 379 0.69 16.26 -3.39
C ARG A 379 1.94 16.04 -4.24
N ARG A 380 2.37 14.77 -4.39
CA ARG A 380 3.60 14.41 -5.12
C ARG A 380 3.52 14.72 -6.62
N TYR A 381 2.37 14.49 -7.24
CA TYR A 381 2.16 14.72 -8.67
C TYR A 381 1.59 16.11 -8.98
N GLU A 382 1.53 17.01 -7.99
CA GLU A 382 1.04 18.38 -8.13
C GLU A 382 -0.37 18.44 -8.76
N ILE A 383 -1.22 17.46 -8.44
CA ILE A 383 -2.58 17.40 -8.97
C ILE A 383 -3.40 18.51 -8.31
N PRO A 384 -4.19 19.29 -9.07
CA PRO A 384 -5.00 20.38 -8.53
C PRO A 384 -5.85 19.91 -7.35
N ALA A 385 -5.66 20.56 -6.20
CA ALA A 385 -6.45 20.26 -5.00
C ALA A 385 -7.93 20.51 -5.28
N ARG A 386 -8.75 19.50 -5.03
CA ARG A 386 -10.21 19.58 -5.07
C ARG A 386 -10.70 19.66 -3.62
N ASP A 387 -11.82 20.33 -3.39
CA ASP A 387 -12.42 20.37 -2.05
C ASP A 387 -12.87 18.96 -1.67
N ARG A 388 -12.08 18.33 -0.79
CA ARG A 388 -12.23 16.96 -0.30
C ARG A 388 -12.58 16.98 1.19
N THR A 389 -13.45 17.90 1.60
CA THR A 389 -13.92 17.98 3.00
C THR A 389 -14.52 16.65 3.47
N PHE A 390 -15.11 15.87 2.56
CA PHE A 390 -15.50 14.48 2.78
C PHE A 390 -14.96 13.59 1.66
N HIS A 391 -14.65 12.34 2.00
CA HIS A 391 -14.37 11.29 1.01
C HIS A 391 -15.66 10.98 0.26
N GLY A 392 -15.58 10.88 -1.05
CA GLY A 392 -16.73 10.56 -1.88
C GLY A 392 -16.27 9.74 -3.05
N ALA A 393 -16.88 8.58 -3.25
CA ALA A 393 -16.37 7.56 -4.16
C ALA A 393 -16.14 8.08 -5.60
N LEU A 394 -17.04 8.94 -6.11
CA LEU A 394 -16.86 9.49 -7.45
C LEU A 394 -15.69 10.50 -7.50
N LEU A 395 -15.57 11.37 -6.50
CA LEU A 395 -14.51 12.37 -6.44
C LEU A 395 -13.15 11.69 -6.31
N ASP A 396 -13.07 10.66 -5.47
CA ASP A 396 -11.85 9.91 -5.22
C ASP A 396 -11.44 9.08 -6.45
N ALA A 397 -12.42 8.49 -7.17
CA ALA A 397 -12.16 7.88 -8.47
C ALA A 397 -11.61 8.89 -9.51
N GLU A 398 -12.16 10.11 -9.57
CA GLU A 398 -11.65 11.16 -10.46
C GLU A 398 -10.21 11.58 -10.09
N ILE A 399 -9.92 11.81 -8.81
CA ILE A 399 -8.58 12.13 -8.31
C ILE A 399 -7.62 10.97 -8.63
N LEU A 400 -8.04 9.74 -8.37
CA LEU A 400 -7.27 8.54 -8.67
C LEU A 400 -6.96 8.43 -10.16
N SER A 401 -7.84 8.91 -11.04
CA SER A 401 -7.56 8.91 -12.48
C SER A 401 -6.45 9.85 -12.89
N ASP A 402 -6.40 11.04 -12.31
CA ASP A 402 -5.31 12.00 -12.53
C ASP A 402 -3.99 11.43 -11.99
N VAL A 403 -4.03 10.82 -10.80
CA VAL A 403 -2.89 10.13 -10.19
C VAL A 403 -2.42 9.00 -11.09
N TYR A 404 -3.32 8.11 -11.50
CA TYR A 404 -3.00 6.95 -12.34
C TYR A 404 -2.37 7.39 -13.67
N LEU A 405 -2.92 8.42 -14.32
CA LEU A 405 -2.35 8.99 -15.54
C LEU A 405 -0.96 9.58 -15.31
N ALA A 406 -0.74 10.30 -14.21
CA ALA A 406 0.57 10.84 -13.86
C ALA A 406 1.59 9.73 -13.52
N MET A 407 1.16 8.68 -12.82
CA MET A 407 2.00 7.53 -12.47
C MET A 407 2.45 6.76 -13.70
N THR A 408 1.53 6.49 -14.62
CA THR A 408 1.75 5.68 -15.83
C THR A 408 2.12 6.51 -17.06
N GLY A 409 2.07 7.84 -16.95
CA GLY A 409 2.33 8.80 -18.02
C GLY A 409 3.74 9.36 -18.02
N GLY A 410 4.63 8.81 -17.19
CA GLY A 410 6.06 9.06 -17.33
C GLY A 410 6.47 8.91 -18.78
N GLN A 411 7.42 9.74 -19.21
CA GLN A 411 8.16 9.55 -20.46
C GLN A 411 8.29 8.04 -20.69
N VAL A 412 7.94 7.57 -21.88
CA VAL A 412 8.56 6.35 -22.40
C VAL A 412 10.03 6.59 -22.12
N SER A 413 10.55 5.95 -21.08
CA SER A 413 11.97 5.85 -20.89
C SER A 413 12.43 5.37 -22.24
N LEU A 414 13.10 6.25 -22.99
CA LEU A 414 14.03 5.77 -23.97
C LEU A 414 14.99 4.97 -23.11
N ASP A 415 14.69 3.68 -22.95
CA ASP A 415 15.51 2.70 -22.26
C ASP A 415 16.81 2.62 -23.05
N ILE A 416 17.64 3.62 -22.79
CA ILE A 416 19.05 3.70 -23.04
C ILE A 416 19.60 3.68 -21.61
N ASP A 417 19.96 2.47 -21.19
CA ASP A 417 20.72 2.14 -19.97
C ASP A 417 20.00 2.00 -18.62
N GLU A 418 18.79 1.43 -18.56
CA GLU A 418 18.24 0.99 -17.26
C GLU A 418 17.54 -0.38 -17.29
N SER A 419 18.30 -1.40 -17.69
CA SER A 419 17.97 -2.78 -17.31
C SER A 419 19.11 -3.43 -16.53
N SER A 420 18.78 -3.81 -15.29
CA SER A 420 19.44 -4.78 -14.39
C SER A 420 20.59 -4.32 -13.48
N TYR A 421 20.26 -3.56 -12.43
CA TYR A 421 20.85 -3.78 -11.10
C TYR A 421 19.87 -4.60 -10.23
N ALA A 422 19.71 -5.87 -10.61
CA ALA A 422 19.24 -6.90 -9.70
C ALA A 422 20.40 -7.89 -9.54
N SER A 423 21.03 -7.83 -8.37
CA SER A 423 22.06 -8.76 -7.96
C SER A 423 21.44 -10.15 -7.75
N GLU A 424 21.57 -11.01 -8.74
CA GLU A 424 21.71 -12.45 -8.50
C GLU A 424 23.03 -12.92 -9.10
N SER A 425 23.92 -13.32 -8.21
CA SER A 425 25.12 -14.09 -8.52
C SER A 425 24.72 -15.44 -9.13
N SER A 426 24.68 -15.51 -10.45
CA SER A 426 24.86 -16.76 -11.18
C SER A 426 25.71 -16.48 -12.41
N GLU A 427 26.89 -17.12 -12.47
CA GLU A 427 27.73 -17.14 -13.66
C GLU A 427 26.95 -17.84 -14.80
N GLN A 428 26.28 -17.06 -15.63
CA GLN A 428 25.85 -17.51 -16.95
C GLN A 428 26.44 -16.55 -17.97
N GLN A 429 27.40 -17.08 -18.74
CA GLN A 429 27.93 -16.47 -19.95
C GLN A 429 26.78 -15.93 -20.79
N ALA A 430 26.69 -14.61 -20.92
CA ALA A 430 25.77 -13.94 -21.83
C ALA A 430 26.05 -14.44 -23.26
N LYS A 431 25.27 -15.42 -23.71
CA LYS A 431 25.18 -15.77 -25.13
C LYS A 431 24.57 -14.57 -25.84
N ARG A 432 25.40 -13.76 -26.50
CA ARG A 432 24.93 -12.85 -27.55
C ARG A 432 24.14 -13.67 -28.56
N LEU A 433 22.83 -13.50 -28.57
CA LEU A 433 21.98 -14.01 -29.64
C LEU A 433 22.18 -13.06 -30.83
N SER A 434 22.97 -13.49 -31.81
CA SER A 434 23.02 -12.86 -33.12
C SER A 434 21.73 -13.24 -33.86
N ILE A 435 20.77 -12.31 -33.91
CA ILE A 435 19.60 -12.47 -34.76
C ILE A 435 19.92 -11.79 -36.09
N GLU A 436 20.04 -12.57 -37.16
CA GLU A 436 20.12 -12.04 -38.53
C GLU A 436 18.71 -11.58 -38.94
N ILE A 437 18.41 -10.31 -38.70
CA ILE A 437 17.19 -9.66 -39.17
C ILE A 437 17.54 -8.84 -40.39
N ASP A 438 16.86 -9.08 -41.52
CA ASP A 438 17.03 -8.29 -42.74
C ASP A 438 16.21 -6.99 -42.59
N ILE A 439 16.88 -5.94 -42.08
CA ILE A 439 16.28 -4.64 -41.83
C ILE A 439 16.51 -3.76 -43.07
N PRO A 440 15.48 -3.09 -43.63
CA PRO A 440 15.66 -2.21 -44.77
C PRO A 440 16.57 -1.04 -44.43
N LEU A 441 17.75 -1.00 -45.05
CA LEU A 441 18.69 0.11 -44.93
C LEU A 441 18.26 1.25 -45.85
N ILE A 442 17.84 2.37 -45.26
CA ILE A 442 17.52 3.58 -46.00
C ILE A 442 18.79 4.41 -46.15
N LEU A 443 19.32 4.49 -47.37
CA LEU A 443 20.49 5.31 -47.70
C LEU A 443 20.06 6.76 -48.01
N PRO A 444 20.90 7.76 -47.71
CA PRO A 444 20.63 9.15 -48.06
C PRO A 444 20.53 9.33 -49.58
N HIS A 445 19.65 10.22 -50.01
CA HIS A 445 19.48 10.57 -51.41
C HIS A 445 20.73 11.33 -51.93
N PRO A 446 21.10 11.22 -53.22
CA PRO A 446 22.25 11.94 -53.78
C PRO A 446 22.24 13.46 -53.53
N GLU A 447 21.05 14.07 -53.54
CA GLU A 447 20.88 15.51 -53.24
C GLU A 447 21.24 15.85 -51.78
N GLU A 448 20.96 14.95 -50.84
CA GLU A 448 21.28 15.14 -49.42
C GLU A 448 22.79 15.04 -49.17
N LEU A 449 23.47 14.15 -49.91
CA LEU A 449 24.94 14.04 -49.90
C LEU A 449 25.59 15.29 -50.47
N GLU A 450 25.07 15.85 -51.56
CA GLU A 450 25.56 17.10 -52.13
C GLU A 450 25.32 18.29 -51.20
N ALA A 451 24.14 18.36 -50.56
CA ALA A 451 23.83 19.37 -49.56
C ALA A 451 24.77 19.27 -48.35
N HIS A 452 25.08 18.05 -47.89
CA HIS A 452 26.03 17.81 -46.81
C HIS A 452 27.46 18.23 -47.21
N ALA A 453 27.92 17.91 -48.43
CA ALA A 453 29.21 18.34 -48.93
C ALA A 453 29.33 19.87 -49.06
N ALA A 454 28.26 20.53 -49.53
CA ALA A 454 28.19 21.98 -49.61
C ALA A 454 28.20 22.63 -48.20
N TRP A 455 27.55 22.00 -47.23
CA TRP A 455 27.60 22.41 -45.82
C TRP A 455 29.01 22.28 -45.24
N MET A 456 29.71 21.18 -45.48
CA MET A 456 31.08 20.98 -45.01
C MET A 456 32.03 22.06 -45.52
N LYS A 457 31.93 22.43 -46.81
CA LYS A 457 32.73 23.53 -47.39
C LYS A 457 32.44 24.89 -46.75
N LYS A 458 31.15 25.21 -46.55
CA LYS A 458 30.75 26.45 -45.85
C LYS A 458 31.26 26.50 -44.41
N PHE A 459 31.28 25.35 -43.73
CA PHE A 459 31.80 25.25 -42.37
C PHE A 459 33.31 25.53 -42.33
N GLU A 460 34.06 24.95 -43.27
CA GLU A 460 35.50 25.15 -43.38
C GLU A 460 35.85 26.61 -43.72
N GLU A 461 35.16 27.22 -44.69
CA GLU A 461 35.34 28.63 -45.06
C GLU A 461 35.08 29.59 -43.88
N LYS A 462 34.08 29.27 -43.05
CA LYS A 462 33.69 30.11 -41.91
C LYS A 462 34.64 29.97 -40.71
N ASN A 463 35.11 28.76 -40.43
CA ASN A 463 35.85 28.45 -39.20
C ASN A 463 37.36 28.29 -39.41
N GLN A 464 37.86 28.38 -40.65
CA GLN A 464 39.28 28.23 -41.01
C GLN A 464 39.91 26.92 -40.51
N GLN A 465 39.08 25.90 -40.26
CA GLN A 465 39.49 24.56 -39.85
C GLN A 465 38.59 23.52 -40.52
N PRO A 466 39.14 22.37 -40.94
CA PRO A 466 38.35 21.30 -41.55
C PRO A 466 37.39 20.67 -40.54
N CYS A 467 36.21 20.25 -40.98
CA CYS A 467 35.27 19.54 -40.11
C CYS A 467 35.75 18.11 -39.82
N LEU A 468 35.34 17.54 -38.69
CA LEU A 468 35.69 16.16 -38.30
C LEU A 468 35.22 15.11 -39.32
N PHE A 469 34.11 15.38 -40.02
CA PHE A 469 33.59 14.51 -41.09
C PHE A 469 34.46 14.50 -42.35
N ALA A 470 35.33 15.49 -42.54
CA ALA A 470 36.28 15.53 -43.65
C ALA A 470 37.59 14.79 -43.35
N GLN A 471 37.82 14.38 -42.09
CA GLN A 471 39.07 13.75 -41.66
C GLN A 471 39.13 12.23 -41.91
N THR A 472 38.03 11.60 -42.32
CA THR A 472 37.91 10.14 -42.38
C THR A 472 38.16 9.51 -43.76
N VAL A 473 38.65 10.26 -44.75
CA VAL A 473 38.84 9.70 -46.12
C VAL A 473 40.19 8.99 -46.30
N ASP A 474 41.15 9.12 -45.38
CA ASP A 474 42.52 8.61 -45.56
C ASP A 474 42.88 7.34 -44.75
N SER A 475 41.89 6.56 -44.29
CA SER A 475 42.16 5.31 -43.58
C SER A 475 41.37 4.12 -44.12
N GLU A 476 41.54 3.81 -45.41
CA GLU A 476 41.35 2.46 -45.93
C GLU A 476 42.59 2.04 -46.72
N ASN A 477 43.38 1.14 -46.12
CA ASN A 477 44.42 0.37 -46.77
C ASN A 477 44.28 -1.08 -46.29
#